data_AF-A0A821XRE8-F1
#
_entry.id   AF-A0A821XRE8-F1
#
_cell.length_a   1.000
_cell.length_b   1.000
_cell.length_c   1.000
_cell.angle_alpha   90.00
_cell.angle_beta   90.00
_cell.angle_gamma   90.00
#
_symmetry.space_group_name_H-M   'P 1'
#
loop_
_entity.id
_entity.type
_entity.pdbx_description
1 polymer ?
#
loop_
_entity_poly.entity_id
_entity_poly.type
_entity_poly.pdbx_seq_one_letter_code
_entity_poly.pdbx_strand_id
1 'polypeptide(L)'
;MKLIYVAVLALCVCASARVTNRQQSVPISPQITSLNDKDAREKARVHPAFANAGQRAGVEVWRINNFEPTVVSQNDFGKFYKGDSYIILKTTADKKNNLSWDIHYWIGSQATQDESGAAAILTVGLDDKFDGKAVQHREPMGQESQQFKGYFPTGIRYVDGGNPSGFTHVVTNPGSEKKMYQAKGKRNVRVRQVDPLFSSMNKGDCFILEKDNDILVFVGDKAKNVEKLKAISMANQIRDEDHHGRGKVDIIDKYSSDVDVQKFFTTLGSGSKDLVPEESAGGDDQAFEKNEENVATLSEVSDSTGSVKVKALQKPYTQAQLKPQETYILDTVSGSIYVWLGKQASPKEKTEVMTKAQQLLASKNYPSWVQVVKIPQGTEPAIFKQYFTTWRDTGMSHSRLVRSVGNENAKNNLYEVNIVNHNSISFEKIPEYNQGALLDTEVFVLQMANDVYIWIGKEADLYKRKLITNIAKAFIGEIGNSIQDVVPVKQGMEPPQFINAFRNWDSDMWLKIRRYQEEREMVLRNNEIGNFQFYEFINN
;
A
#
# COMPACT_ATOMS: atom_id res chain seq x y z
N MET A 1 36.90 49.36 64.81
CA MET A 1 36.70 49.29 63.35
C MET A 1 37.04 47.89 62.87
N LYS A 2 36.02 47.04 62.68
CA LYS A 2 36.02 45.72 62.00
C LYS A 2 34.60 45.17 62.19
N LEU A 3 33.80 45.11 61.12
CA LEU A 3 33.65 44.01 60.16
C LEU A 3 32.69 42.90 60.65
N ILE A 4 31.64 42.71 59.84
CA ILE A 4 30.94 41.46 59.50
C ILE A 4 29.71 41.06 60.36
N TYR A 5 28.56 41.50 59.85
CA TYR A 5 27.32 40.75 59.52
C TYR A 5 26.74 39.73 60.50
N VAL A 6 25.69 40.14 61.21
CA VAL A 6 24.57 39.30 61.64
C VAL A 6 23.25 40.08 61.46
N ALA A 7 22.28 39.39 60.83
CA ALA A 7 20.81 39.58 60.86
C ALA A 7 20.18 40.89 60.35
N VAL A 8 19.46 40.81 59.22
CA VAL A 8 18.21 41.56 58.99
C VAL A 8 17.16 40.62 58.40
N LEU A 9 16.04 40.50 59.11
CA LEU A 9 14.86 39.72 58.76
C LEU A 9 14.22 40.21 57.43
N ALA A 10 13.88 39.26 56.57
CA ALA A 10 13.05 39.46 55.40
C ALA A 10 11.57 39.44 55.77
N LEU A 11 10.87 40.55 55.49
CA LEU A 11 9.42 40.67 55.41
C LEU A 11 9.09 41.15 54.00
N CYS A 12 8.43 40.33 53.19
CA CYS A 12 7.68 40.80 52.04
C CYS A 12 6.46 39.89 51.81
N VAL A 13 5.30 40.49 52.09
CA VAL A 13 3.96 39.97 51.85
C VAL A 13 3.49 40.39 50.47
N CYS A 14 2.83 39.47 49.79
CA CYS A 14 2.22 39.59 48.47
C CYS A 14 1.23 40.76 48.35
N ALA A 15 1.31 41.51 47.24
CA ALA A 15 0.23 42.36 46.77
C ALA A 15 -0.01 42.11 45.27
N SER A 16 -1.26 41.79 44.95
CA SER A 16 -1.75 41.44 43.61
C SER A 16 -2.08 42.71 42.83
N ALA A 17 -1.57 42.84 41.61
CA ALA A 17 -2.00 43.84 40.64
C ALA A 17 -2.50 43.13 39.37
N ARG A 18 -3.82 43.18 39.15
CA ARG A 18 -4.49 42.69 37.94
C ARG A 18 -4.22 43.66 36.79
N VAL A 19 -3.54 43.19 35.74
CA VAL A 19 -3.53 43.85 34.43
C VAL A 19 -4.53 43.12 33.54
N THR A 20 -5.63 43.80 33.19
CA THR A 20 -6.60 43.36 32.19
C THR A 20 -5.97 43.47 30.80
N ASN A 21 -5.59 42.34 30.21
CA ASN A 21 -5.20 42.27 28.80
C ASN A 21 -6.43 41.93 27.96
N ARG A 22 -7.01 42.92 27.27
CA ARG A 22 -8.05 42.68 26.24
C ARG A 22 -7.33 42.09 25.02
N GLN A 23 -7.29 40.76 24.93
CA GLN A 23 -7.07 40.10 23.64
C GLN A 23 -8.33 40.27 22.80
N GLN A 24 -8.24 41.06 21.74
CA GLN A 24 -9.21 41.01 20.64
C GLN A 24 -9.13 39.62 20.02
N SER A 25 -10.21 38.85 20.16
CA SER A 25 -10.37 37.57 19.48
C SER A 25 -10.45 37.82 17.98
N VAL A 26 -9.42 37.40 17.24
CA VAL A 26 -9.54 37.20 15.79
C VAL A 26 -10.53 36.06 15.58
N PRO A 27 -11.58 36.22 14.75
CA PRO A 27 -12.52 35.15 14.50
C PRO A 27 -11.81 33.96 13.83
N ILE A 28 -11.84 32.81 14.49
CA ILE A 28 -11.30 31.54 13.98
C ILE A 28 -12.14 31.14 12.77
N SER A 29 -11.58 31.27 11.57
CA SER A 29 -12.18 30.70 10.37
C SER A 29 -12.12 29.17 10.48
N PRO A 30 -13.22 28.42 10.31
CA PRO A 30 -13.18 26.97 10.47
C PRO A 30 -12.31 26.36 9.37
N GLN A 31 -11.33 25.53 9.74
CA GLN A 31 -10.43 24.87 8.79
C GLN A 31 -11.19 23.93 7.84
N ILE A 32 -10.76 23.91 6.57
CA ILE A 32 -11.41 23.22 5.44
C ILE A 32 -11.64 21.71 5.72
N THR A 33 -10.83 21.10 6.57
CA THR A 33 -10.90 19.66 6.92
C THR A 33 -11.93 19.29 8.00
N SER A 34 -12.53 20.27 8.67
CA SER A 34 -13.60 20.03 9.67
C SER A 34 -15.01 20.13 9.09
N LEU A 35 -15.10 20.27 7.77
CA LEU A 35 -16.32 20.52 7.02
C LEU A 35 -16.70 19.28 6.22
N ASN A 36 -17.99 19.11 5.92
CA ASN A 36 -18.40 18.10 4.94
C ASN A 36 -17.79 18.45 3.55
N ASP A 37 -17.68 17.46 2.65
CA ASP A 37 -17.07 17.65 1.33
C ASP A 37 -17.66 18.83 0.55
N LYS A 38 -18.95 19.17 0.78
CA LYS A 38 -19.64 20.28 0.12
C LYS A 38 -19.21 21.64 0.68
N ASP A 39 -19.10 21.76 2.00
CA ASP A 39 -18.69 22.97 2.71
C ASP A 39 -17.18 23.25 2.53
N ALA A 40 -16.36 22.20 2.45
CA ALA A 40 -14.94 22.29 2.14
C ALA A 40 -14.70 22.82 0.70
N ARG A 41 -15.46 22.31 -0.27
CA ARG A 41 -15.44 22.78 -1.66
C ARG A 41 -15.94 24.21 -1.79
N GLU A 42 -17.05 24.56 -1.13
CA GLU A 42 -17.59 25.92 -1.16
C GLU A 42 -16.57 26.93 -0.63
N LYS A 43 -15.87 26.61 0.47
CA LYS A 43 -14.78 27.46 0.99
C LYS A 43 -13.59 27.54 0.04
N ALA A 44 -13.19 26.43 -0.57
CA ALA A 44 -12.12 26.41 -1.56
C ALA A 44 -12.46 27.29 -2.78
N ARG A 45 -13.73 27.28 -3.25
CA ARG A 45 -14.20 28.09 -4.38
C ARG A 45 -14.04 29.59 -4.14
N VAL A 46 -14.32 30.05 -2.93
CA VAL A 46 -14.25 31.47 -2.55
C VAL A 46 -12.93 31.82 -1.84
N HIS A 47 -11.93 30.93 -1.86
CA HIS A 47 -10.70 31.14 -1.12
C HIS A 47 -9.93 32.37 -1.63
N PRO A 48 -9.47 33.29 -0.74
CA PRO A 48 -8.82 34.53 -1.16
C PRO A 48 -7.59 34.35 -2.07
N ALA A 49 -6.81 33.30 -1.86
CA ALA A 49 -5.63 33.03 -2.69
C ALA A 49 -5.99 32.73 -4.17
N PHE A 50 -7.23 32.34 -4.45
CA PHE A 50 -7.74 32.07 -5.78
C PHE A 50 -8.55 33.22 -6.34
N ALA A 51 -8.72 34.35 -5.63
CA ALA A 51 -9.61 35.45 -6.05
C ALA A 51 -9.34 35.94 -7.48
N ASN A 52 -8.07 35.95 -7.90
CA ASN A 52 -7.66 36.39 -9.24
C ASN A 52 -7.20 35.26 -10.17
N ALA A 53 -7.35 34.00 -9.75
CA ALA A 53 -6.92 32.84 -10.52
C ALA A 53 -7.62 32.77 -11.88
N GLY A 54 -6.86 32.47 -12.92
CA GLY A 54 -7.37 32.16 -14.24
C GLY A 54 -7.94 33.33 -15.05
N GLN A 55 -7.70 34.57 -14.62
CA GLN A 55 -8.20 35.77 -15.33
C GLN A 55 -7.40 36.13 -16.59
N ARG A 56 -6.17 35.64 -16.72
CA ARG A 56 -5.27 35.91 -17.84
C ARG A 56 -4.48 34.68 -18.22
N ALA A 57 -4.11 34.56 -19.50
CA ALA A 57 -3.25 33.50 -19.97
C ALA A 57 -1.91 33.52 -19.23
N GLY A 58 -1.49 32.36 -18.72
CA GLY A 58 -0.33 32.28 -17.83
C GLY A 58 -0.30 30.97 -17.04
N VAL A 59 0.71 30.86 -16.19
CA VAL A 59 0.84 29.79 -15.18
C VAL A 59 0.79 30.46 -13.82
N GLU A 60 -0.04 29.93 -12.93
CA GLU A 60 -0.13 30.34 -11.53
C GLU A 60 0.14 29.10 -10.66
N VAL A 61 0.92 29.27 -9.58
CA VAL A 61 1.35 28.17 -8.72
C VAL A 61 1.09 28.51 -7.27
N TRP A 62 0.49 27.58 -6.54
CA TRP A 62 0.28 27.65 -5.10
C TRP A 62 0.90 26.44 -4.42
N ARG A 63 1.57 26.66 -3.29
CA ARG A 63 2.07 25.64 -2.37
C ARG A 63 1.04 25.44 -1.27
N ILE A 64 0.73 24.19 -0.93
CA ILE A 64 -0.15 23.89 0.18
C ILE A 64 0.64 23.97 1.48
N ASN A 65 0.11 24.70 2.46
CA ASN A 65 0.69 24.84 3.78
C ASN A 65 -0.44 24.89 4.82
N ASN A 66 -0.45 23.96 5.78
CA ASN A 66 -1.49 23.88 6.81
C ASN A 66 -2.93 23.96 6.24
N PHE A 67 -3.22 23.18 5.20
CA PHE A 67 -4.50 23.15 4.48
C PHE A 67 -4.85 24.40 3.65
N GLU A 68 -3.96 25.39 3.57
CA GLU A 68 -4.20 26.63 2.84
C GLU A 68 -3.29 26.77 1.61
N PRO A 69 -3.82 27.23 0.45
CA PRO A 69 -3.01 27.50 -0.72
C PRO A 69 -2.27 28.85 -0.57
N THR A 70 -0.95 28.83 -0.65
CA THR A 70 -0.08 30.01 -0.60
C THR A 70 0.56 30.25 -1.96
N VAL A 71 0.48 31.48 -2.48
CA VAL A 71 1.05 31.83 -3.79
C VAL A 71 2.56 31.59 -3.79
N VAL A 72 3.05 30.90 -4.83
CA VAL A 72 4.49 30.72 -5.08
C VAL A 72 4.99 31.87 -5.94
N SER A 73 6.17 32.40 -5.60
CA SER A 73 6.83 33.42 -6.41
C SER A 73 7.21 32.88 -7.79
N GLN A 74 7.09 33.70 -8.84
CA GLN A 74 7.48 33.30 -10.21
C GLN A 74 8.93 32.82 -10.31
N ASN A 75 9.83 33.36 -9.47
CA ASN A 75 11.25 32.95 -9.42
C ASN A 75 11.45 31.51 -8.89
N ASP A 76 10.43 30.95 -8.25
CA ASP A 76 10.44 29.61 -7.67
C ASP A 76 9.57 28.63 -8.46
N PHE A 77 9.04 29.03 -9.62
CA PHE A 77 8.34 28.12 -10.51
C PHE A 77 9.28 26.99 -10.94
N GLY A 78 8.78 25.76 -10.89
CA GLY A 78 9.57 24.57 -11.16
C GLY A 78 10.35 24.04 -9.96
N LYS A 79 10.41 24.75 -8.82
CA LYS A 79 10.98 24.22 -7.57
C LYS A 79 9.88 23.59 -6.73
N PHE A 80 9.96 22.28 -6.55
CA PHE A 80 8.98 21.52 -5.78
C PHE A 80 9.66 20.81 -4.63
N TYR A 81 9.16 21.06 -3.41
CA TYR A 81 9.63 20.36 -2.22
C TYR A 81 9.00 18.98 -2.14
N LYS A 82 9.82 17.95 -1.91
CA LYS A 82 9.41 16.55 -1.89
C LYS A 82 8.37 16.27 -0.80
N GLY A 83 8.39 17.04 0.27
CA GLY A 83 7.51 16.91 1.43
C GLY A 83 6.18 17.68 1.33
N ASP A 84 5.84 18.31 0.19
CA ASP A 84 4.61 19.10 0.08
C ASP A 84 3.74 18.72 -1.12
N SER A 85 2.55 19.33 -1.16
CA SER A 85 1.68 19.35 -2.33
C SER A 85 1.53 20.77 -2.91
N TYR A 86 1.26 20.86 -4.22
CA TYR A 86 1.12 22.12 -4.95
C TYR A 86 -0.10 22.07 -5.87
N ILE A 87 -0.65 23.25 -6.17
CA ILE A 87 -1.67 23.45 -7.21
C ILE A 87 -1.07 24.36 -8.28
N ILE A 88 -1.21 23.97 -9.54
CA ILE A 88 -0.71 24.68 -10.70
C ILE A 88 -1.90 24.90 -11.63
N LEU A 89 -2.22 26.16 -11.92
CA LEU A 89 -3.23 26.52 -12.90
C LEU A 89 -2.55 27.02 -14.16
N LYS A 90 -2.77 26.33 -15.29
CA LYS A 90 -2.44 26.82 -16.61
C LYS A 90 -3.69 27.41 -17.24
N THR A 91 -3.64 28.70 -17.60
CA THR A 91 -4.68 29.37 -18.38
C THR A 91 -4.18 29.63 -19.79
N THR A 92 -4.97 29.26 -20.78
CA THR A 92 -4.68 29.44 -22.20
C THR A 92 -5.76 30.29 -22.85
N ALA A 93 -5.38 31.30 -23.62
CA ALA A 93 -6.30 32.10 -24.41
C ALA A 93 -6.25 31.66 -25.88
N ASP A 94 -7.40 31.41 -26.49
CA ASP A 94 -7.49 31.16 -27.92
C ASP A 94 -7.40 32.48 -28.74
N LYS A 95 -7.43 32.37 -30.07
CA LYS A 95 -7.37 33.54 -30.97
C LYS A 95 -8.56 34.50 -30.83
N LYS A 96 -9.66 34.06 -30.20
CA LYS A 96 -10.87 34.83 -29.91
C LYS A 96 -10.90 35.31 -28.45
N ASN A 97 -9.80 35.13 -27.72
CA ASN A 97 -9.65 35.46 -26.31
C ASN A 97 -10.57 34.66 -25.36
N ASN A 98 -11.06 33.49 -25.80
CA ASN A 98 -11.71 32.54 -24.90
C ASN A 98 -10.64 31.85 -24.06
N LEU A 99 -10.89 31.74 -22.77
CA LEU A 99 -9.97 31.11 -21.83
C LEU A 99 -10.33 29.63 -21.63
N SER A 100 -9.29 28.79 -21.55
CA SER A 100 -9.37 27.41 -21.07
C SER A 100 -8.39 27.21 -19.92
N TRP A 101 -8.72 26.30 -19.01
CA TRP A 101 -8.00 26.09 -17.75
C TRP A 101 -7.61 24.62 -17.58
N ASP A 102 -6.35 24.38 -17.25
CA ASP A 102 -5.86 23.08 -16.79
C ASP A 102 -5.35 23.26 -15.35
N ILE A 103 -5.96 22.57 -14.40
CA ILE A 103 -5.54 22.57 -13.00
C ILE A 103 -4.79 21.28 -12.72
N HIS A 104 -3.52 21.38 -12.33
CA HIS A 104 -2.70 20.26 -11.92
C HIS A 104 -2.50 20.34 -10.42
N TYR A 105 -2.68 19.24 -9.71
CA TYR A 105 -2.19 19.12 -8.34
C TYR A 105 -1.01 18.17 -8.29
N TRP A 106 0.13 18.72 -7.89
CA TRP A 106 1.38 17.98 -7.77
C TRP A 106 1.56 17.47 -6.34
N ILE A 107 1.98 16.22 -6.21
CA ILE A 107 2.15 15.56 -4.90
C ILE A 107 3.59 15.10 -4.76
N GLY A 108 4.28 15.65 -3.76
CA GLY A 108 5.63 15.25 -3.40
C GLY A 108 5.72 13.81 -2.91
N SER A 109 6.89 13.18 -3.13
CA SER A 109 7.13 11.80 -2.72
C SER A 109 7.06 11.58 -1.20
N GLN A 110 7.29 12.64 -0.42
CA GLN A 110 7.28 12.68 1.06
C GLN A 110 6.12 13.53 1.60
N ALA A 111 5.22 14.02 0.73
CA ALA A 111 4.08 14.82 1.15
C ALA A 111 3.14 14.02 2.06
N THR A 112 2.63 14.67 3.09
CA THR A 112 1.74 14.02 4.05
C THR A 112 0.36 13.79 3.44
N GLN A 113 -0.39 12.82 4.00
CA GLN A 113 -1.71 12.45 3.49
C GLN A 113 -2.70 13.63 3.56
N ASP A 114 -2.58 14.44 4.60
CA ASP A 114 -3.43 15.58 4.85
C ASP A 114 -3.16 16.72 3.85
N GLU A 115 -1.91 16.96 3.48
CA GLU A 115 -1.55 17.97 2.47
C GLU A 115 -1.98 17.57 1.06
N SER A 116 -1.77 16.31 0.69
CA SER A 116 -2.20 15.79 -0.61
C SER A 116 -3.73 15.74 -0.74
N GLY A 117 -4.43 15.39 0.35
CA GLY A 117 -5.88 15.49 0.43
C GLY A 117 -6.38 16.94 0.32
N ALA A 118 -5.71 17.89 0.97
CA ALA A 118 -6.02 19.31 0.87
C ALA A 118 -5.86 19.84 -0.56
N ALA A 119 -4.76 19.48 -1.24
CA ALA A 119 -4.51 19.88 -2.63
C ALA A 119 -5.62 19.38 -3.57
N ALA A 120 -6.10 18.16 -3.39
CA ALA A 120 -7.19 17.60 -4.17
C ALA A 120 -8.52 18.34 -3.93
N ILE A 121 -8.88 18.61 -2.66
CA ILE A 121 -10.11 19.35 -2.32
C ILE A 121 -10.06 20.79 -2.86
N LEU A 122 -8.93 21.47 -2.67
CA LEU A 122 -8.72 22.83 -3.13
C LEU A 122 -8.75 22.93 -4.66
N THR A 123 -8.26 21.91 -5.36
CA THR A 123 -8.35 21.79 -6.83
C THR A 123 -9.79 21.71 -7.31
N VAL A 124 -10.63 20.90 -6.65
CA VAL A 124 -12.06 20.81 -6.98
C VAL A 124 -12.77 22.15 -6.73
N GLY A 125 -12.49 22.81 -5.61
CA GLY A 125 -13.06 24.15 -5.35
C GLY A 125 -12.59 25.21 -6.35
N LEU A 126 -11.33 25.15 -6.79
CA LEU A 126 -10.82 26.03 -7.84
C LEU A 126 -11.50 25.78 -9.19
N ASP A 127 -11.79 24.53 -9.54
CA ASP A 127 -12.55 24.19 -10.76
C ASP A 127 -14.02 24.67 -10.70
N ASP A 128 -14.66 24.58 -9.53
CA ASP A 128 -16.01 25.12 -9.31
C ASP A 128 -16.10 26.63 -9.63
N LYS A 129 -14.98 27.38 -9.55
CA LYS A 129 -14.92 28.79 -9.97
C LYS A 129 -15.04 28.98 -11.49
N PHE A 130 -14.67 27.96 -12.25
CA PHE A 130 -14.75 27.92 -13.71
C PHE A 130 -16.00 27.15 -14.18
N ASP A 131 -17.00 26.97 -13.32
CA ASP A 131 -18.20 26.16 -13.57
C ASP A 131 -17.90 24.70 -13.95
N GLY A 132 -16.80 24.13 -13.45
CA GLY A 132 -16.39 22.77 -13.79
C GLY A 132 -15.80 22.62 -15.21
N LYS A 133 -15.40 23.73 -15.84
CA LYS A 133 -14.82 23.74 -17.20
C LYS A 133 -13.32 23.48 -17.22
N ALA A 134 -12.65 23.45 -16.07
CA ALA A 134 -11.22 23.18 -16.03
C ALA A 134 -10.92 21.68 -16.11
N VAL A 135 -9.84 21.31 -16.79
CA VAL A 135 -9.36 19.92 -16.80
C VAL A 135 -8.47 19.72 -15.58
N GLN A 136 -8.83 18.76 -14.73
CA GLN A 136 -8.07 18.44 -13.53
C GLN A 136 -7.06 17.31 -13.79
N HIS A 137 -5.81 17.51 -13.39
CA HIS A 137 -4.71 16.58 -13.60
C HIS A 137 -4.03 16.26 -12.27
N ARG A 138 -3.76 14.98 -12.04
CA ARG A 138 -2.99 14.51 -10.89
C ARG A 138 -1.54 14.29 -11.32
N GLU A 139 -0.59 14.93 -10.64
CA GLU A 139 0.83 14.91 -11.03
C GLU A 139 1.71 14.39 -9.88
N PRO A 140 1.88 13.06 -9.71
CA PRO A 140 2.79 12.52 -8.71
C PRO A 140 4.25 12.84 -9.06
N MET A 141 5.05 13.16 -8.04
CA MET A 141 6.48 13.39 -8.21
C MET A 141 7.16 12.25 -9.00
N GLY A 142 7.85 12.59 -10.09
CA GLY A 142 8.56 11.65 -10.95
C GLY A 142 7.69 10.93 -11.98
N GLN A 143 6.37 11.11 -11.95
CA GLN A 143 5.42 10.56 -12.92
C GLN A 143 4.63 11.67 -13.65
N GLU A 144 5.16 12.89 -13.69
CA GLU A 144 4.42 14.03 -14.23
C GLU A 144 4.20 13.92 -15.74
N SER A 145 3.03 14.38 -16.18
CA SER A 145 2.64 14.45 -17.57
C SER A 145 3.59 15.35 -18.39
N GLN A 146 3.69 15.07 -19.69
CA GLN A 146 4.48 15.92 -20.60
C GLN A 146 3.91 17.34 -20.67
N GLN A 147 2.58 17.46 -20.54
CA GLN A 147 1.89 18.75 -20.49
C GLN A 147 2.35 19.57 -19.27
N PHE A 148 2.34 18.97 -18.07
CA PHE A 148 2.80 19.63 -16.84
C PHE A 148 4.27 20.05 -16.93
N LYS A 149 5.14 19.15 -17.40
CA LYS A 149 6.57 19.44 -17.61
C LYS A 149 6.77 20.61 -18.56
N GLY A 150 5.93 20.74 -19.59
CA GLY A 150 5.97 21.82 -20.57
C GLY A 150 5.74 23.23 -20.00
N TYR A 151 5.20 23.35 -18.77
CA TYR A 151 4.99 24.66 -18.13
C TYR A 151 6.25 25.25 -17.50
N PHE A 152 7.28 24.42 -17.27
CA PHE A 152 8.51 24.79 -16.59
C PHE A 152 9.68 24.66 -17.56
N PRO A 153 9.95 25.66 -18.42
CA PRO A 153 10.97 25.56 -19.46
C PRO A 153 12.40 25.42 -18.92
N THR A 154 12.63 25.85 -17.68
CA THR A 154 13.91 25.65 -16.95
C THR A 154 14.02 24.26 -16.32
N GLY A 155 13.02 23.40 -16.50
CA GLY A 155 12.92 22.10 -15.86
C GLY A 155 12.31 22.14 -14.46
N ILE A 156 11.98 20.96 -13.97
CA ILE A 156 11.48 20.70 -12.62
C ILE A 156 12.66 20.33 -11.72
N ARG A 157 12.77 20.97 -10.55
CA ARG A 157 13.75 20.67 -9.52
C ARG A 157 13.06 20.19 -8.26
N TYR A 158 13.39 18.97 -7.83
CA TYR A 158 12.95 18.42 -6.55
C TYR A 158 13.89 18.88 -5.42
N VAL A 159 13.32 19.38 -4.34
CA VAL A 159 14.03 19.90 -3.17
C VAL A 159 13.64 19.09 -1.94
N ASP A 160 14.60 18.61 -1.17
CA ASP A 160 14.30 17.89 0.08
C ASP A 160 13.64 18.80 1.14
N GLY A 161 12.80 18.21 1.99
CA GLY A 161 12.03 18.92 3.02
C GLY A 161 10.61 19.27 2.58
N GLY A 162 9.90 19.98 3.46
CA GLY A 162 8.49 20.35 3.31
C GLY A 162 7.93 20.97 4.59
N ASN A 163 6.66 21.36 4.57
CA ASN A 163 5.91 21.80 5.73
C ASN A 163 5.55 20.57 6.59
N PRO A 164 5.53 20.72 7.92
CA PRO A 164 5.00 19.67 8.80
C PRO A 164 3.48 19.55 8.62
N SER A 165 2.92 18.38 8.94
CA SER A 165 1.47 18.16 8.90
C SER A 165 0.71 19.26 9.66
N GLY A 166 -0.41 19.71 9.08
CA GLY A 166 -1.28 20.71 9.69
C GLY A 166 -2.13 20.17 10.86
N PHE A 167 -2.07 18.87 11.13
CA PHE A 167 -2.69 18.28 12.30
C PHE A 167 -1.74 18.36 13.51
N THR A 168 -2.26 18.73 14.69
CA THR A 168 -1.53 18.54 15.95
C THR A 168 -1.17 17.07 16.09
N HIS A 169 0.10 16.76 15.85
CA HIS A 169 0.66 15.43 16.03
C HIS A 169 0.32 14.94 17.44
N VAL A 170 -0.50 13.89 17.52
CA VAL A 170 -0.28 12.90 18.58
C VAL A 170 1.08 12.32 18.26
N VAL A 171 2.04 12.54 19.15
CA VAL A 171 3.47 12.20 19.01
C VAL A 171 3.64 10.87 18.27
N THR A 172 3.92 10.95 16.98
CA THR A 172 4.48 9.84 16.20
C THR A 172 5.98 10.07 16.22
N ASN A 173 6.71 9.08 16.74
CA ASN A 173 8.14 9.18 16.96
C ASN A 173 8.88 9.66 15.69
N PRO A 174 9.91 10.52 15.84
CA PRO A 174 10.65 11.06 14.71
C PRO A 174 11.45 9.97 13.98
N GLY A 175 11.29 9.91 12.67
CA GLY A 175 11.92 8.97 11.75
C GLY A 175 10.84 8.15 11.04
N SER A 176 10.81 8.17 9.70
CA SER A 176 9.96 7.32 8.86
C SER A 176 9.77 5.93 9.49
N GLU A 177 8.59 5.62 10.02
CA GLU A 177 8.37 4.38 10.77
C GLU A 177 8.53 3.20 9.82
N LYS A 178 9.67 2.51 9.91
CA LYS A 178 9.90 1.26 9.17
C LYS A 178 8.86 0.26 9.63
N LYS A 179 8.17 -0.38 8.69
CA LYS A 179 7.26 -1.49 8.99
C LYS A 179 7.81 -2.76 8.37
N MET A 180 7.68 -3.87 9.08
CA MET A 180 8.01 -5.16 8.53
C MET A 180 6.81 -6.09 8.67
N TYR A 181 6.62 -6.92 7.66
CA TYR A 181 5.55 -7.91 7.63
C TYR A 181 6.14 -9.30 7.37
N GLN A 182 5.57 -10.31 8.00
CA GLN A 182 5.91 -11.72 7.78
C GLN A 182 4.76 -12.40 7.03
N ALA A 183 5.06 -13.04 5.90
CA ALA A 183 4.17 -13.94 5.20
C ALA A 183 4.51 -15.38 5.57
N LYS A 184 3.55 -16.06 6.21
CA LYS A 184 3.73 -17.42 6.75
C LYS A 184 2.47 -18.27 6.58
N GLY A 185 2.65 -19.54 6.24
CA GLY A 185 1.57 -20.52 6.15
C GLY A 185 1.84 -21.64 5.14
N LYS A 186 1.14 -22.76 5.32
CA LYS A 186 1.17 -23.94 4.45
C LYS A 186 0.14 -23.89 3.31
N ARG A 187 -1.13 -23.63 3.62
CA ARG A 187 -2.26 -23.59 2.65
C ARG A 187 -2.94 -22.23 2.64
N ASN A 188 -2.97 -21.58 3.79
CA ASN A 188 -3.65 -20.34 4.06
C ASN A 188 -2.66 -19.27 4.54
N VAL A 189 -1.71 -18.91 3.65
CA VAL A 189 -0.69 -17.92 3.96
C VAL A 189 -1.31 -16.59 4.40
N ARG A 190 -0.95 -16.14 5.59
CA ARG A 190 -1.32 -14.85 6.17
C ARG A 190 -0.11 -13.93 6.18
N VAL A 191 -0.38 -12.63 6.06
CA VAL A 191 0.66 -11.62 6.23
C VAL A 191 0.35 -10.86 7.51
N ARG A 192 1.29 -10.79 8.45
CA ARG A 192 1.11 -10.03 9.70
C ARG A 192 2.25 -9.04 9.88
N GLN A 193 1.96 -7.93 10.55
CA GLN A 193 3.01 -6.99 10.95
C GLN A 193 3.86 -7.59 12.07
N VAL A 194 5.17 -7.37 12.00
CA VAL A 194 6.18 -7.77 12.99
C VAL A 194 7.11 -6.59 13.27
N ASP A 195 7.86 -6.66 14.38
CA ASP A 195 8.91 -5.66 14.64
C ASP A 195 9.91 -5.65 13.48
N PRO A 196 10.30 -4.47 12.95
CA PRO A 196 11.27 -4.31 11.86
C PRO A 196 12.70 -4.52 12.35
N LEU A 197 12.93 -5.70 12.94
CA LEU A 197 14.17 -6.13 13.57
C LEU A 197 14.65 -7.39 12.90
N PHE A 198 15.97 -7.53 12.83
CA PHE A 198 16.62 -8.73 12.33
C PHE A 198 16.18 -10.01 13.08
N SER A 199 15.91 -9.89 14.38
CA SER A 199 15.42 -10.99 15.23
C SER A 199 14.02 -11.50 14.87
N SER A 200 13.24 -10.74 14.10
CA SER A 200 11.93 -11.17 13.61
C SER A 200 12.01 -12.07 12.37
N MET A 201 13.19 -12.17 11.74
CA MET A 201 13.40 -12.90 10.48
C MET A 201 13.74 -14.38 10.70
N ASN A 202 13.48 -15.21 9.69
CA ASN A 202 13.99 -16.57 9.59
C ASN A 202 14.08 -17.02 8.11
N LYS A 203 14.75 -18.14 7.83
CA LYS A 203 14.91 -18.68 6.47
C LYS A 203 13.69 -19.41 5.92
N GLY A 204 12.71 -19.73 6.76
CA GLY A 204 11.50 -20.50 6.38
C GLY A 204 10.33 -19.63 5.91
N ASP A 205 10.38 -18.32 6.10
CA ASP A 205 9.26 -17.41 5.77
C ASP A 205 9.70 -16.30 4.80
N CYS A 206 8.74 -15.53 4.30
CA CYS A 206 9.00 -14.31 3.52
C CYS A 206 8.72 -13.05 4.34
N PHE A 207 9.52 -12.01 4.15
CA PHE A 207 9.43 -10.74 4.88
C PHE A 207 9.31 -9.55 3.94
N ILE A 208 8.37 -8.66 4.21
CA ILE A 208 8.15 -7.43 3.45
C ILE A 208 8.59 -6.27 4.33
N LEU A 209 9.63 -5.55 3.92
CA LEU A 209 10.13 -4.35 4.60
C LEU A 209 9.65 -3.11 3.84
N GLU A 210 8.83 -2.31 4.51
CA GLU A 210 8.33 -1.02 4.04
C GLU A 210 9.15 0.08 4.72
N LYS A 211 9.75 0.94 3.91
CA LYS A 211 10.37 2.18 4.37
C LYS A 211 10.08 3.29 3.36
N ASP A 212 9.44 4.35 3.81
CA ASP A 212 8.96 5.44 2.95
C ASP A 212 7.99 4.92 1.88
N ASN A 213 8.37 4.91 0.60
CA ASN A 213 7.60 4.26 -0.48
C ASN A 213 8.31 3.00 -1.02
N ASP A 214 9.51 2.69 -0.53
CA ASP A 214 10.26 1.52 -1.00
C ASP A 214 9.79 0.27 -0.27
N ILE A 215 9.53 -0.79 -1.05
CA ILE A 215 9.06 -2.07 -0.54
C ILE A 215 10.06 -3.15 -0.94
N LEU A 216 10.69 -3.79 0.04
CA LEU A 216 11.69 -4.83 -0.18
C LEU A 216 11.12 -6.17 0.32
N VAL A 217 11.04 -7.17 -0.55
CA VAL A 217 10.54 -8.52 -0.23
C VAL A 217 11.72 -9.47 -0.08
N PHE A 218 12.09 -9.82 1.14
CA PHE A 218 13.07 -10.85 1.41
C PHE A 218 12.42 -12.24 1.42
N VAL A 219 12.94 -13.15 0.61
CA VAL A 219 12.48 -14.54 0.50
C VAL A 219 13.50 -15.43 1.19
N GLY A 220 13.11 -16.05 2.31
CA GLY A 220 13.97 -17.01 3.00
C GLY A 220 14.33 -18.19 2.10
N ASP A 221 15.56 -18.71 2.24
CA ASP A 221 16.08 -19.80 1.39
C ASP A 221 15.28 -21.11 1.49
N LYS A 222 14.48 -21.27 2.55
CA LYS A 222 13.59 -22.41 2.82
C LYS A 222 12.11 -22.05 2.73
N ALA A 223 11.78 -20.80 2.41
CA ALA A 223 10.40 -20.36 2.28
C ALA A 223 9.68 -21.06 1.13
N LYS A 224 8.39 -21.33 1.32
CA LYS A 224 7.59 -22.02 0.31
C LYS A 224 7.18 -21.04 -0.79
N ASN A 225 6.97 -21.55 -1.99
CA ASN A 225 6.51 -20.74 -3.13
C ASN A 225 5.16 -20.06 -2.85
N VAL A 226 4.25 -20.72 -2.11
CA VAL A 226 2.97 -20.12 -1.70
C VAL A 226 3.17 -18.89 -0.81
N GLU A 227 4.19 -18.87 0.05
CA GLU A 227 4.54 -17.74 0.91
C GLU A 227 5.19 -16.63 0.10
N LYS A 228 6.12 -16.96 -0.81
CA LYS A 228 6.73 -16.02 -1.76
C LYS A 228 5.67 -15.29 -2.58
N LEU A 229 4.74 -16.02 -3.19
CA LEU A 229 3.67 -15.44 -4.01
C LEU A 229 2.74 -14.54 -3.19
N LYS A 230 2.38 -14.96 -1.97
CA LYS A 230 1.56 -14.14 -1.08
C LYS A 230 2.29 -12.87 -0.66
N ALA A 231 3.58 -12.95 -0.36
CA ALA A 231 4.41 -11.79 0.00
C ALA A 231 4.52 -10.79 -1.14
N ILE A 232 4.81 -11.26 -2.37
CA ILE A 232 4.87 -10.41 -3.56
C ILE A 232 3.51 -9.78 -3.86
N SER A 233 2.42 -10.56 -3.78
CA SER A 233 1.07 -10.05 -3.97
C SER A 233 0.73 -8.95 -2.96
N MET A 234 1.05 -9.15 -1.68
CA MET A 234 0.82 -8.15 -0.63
C MET A 234 1.69 -6.92 -0.84
N ALA A 235 2.97 -7.09 -1.19
CA ALA A 235 3.88 -5.98 -1.49
C ALA A 235 3.38 -5.10 -2.65
N ASN A 236 2.86 -5.71 -3.72
CA ASN A 236 2.24 -4.95 -4.80
C ASN A 236 0.95 -4.25 -4.35
N GLN A 237 0.13 -4.87 -3.50
CA GLN A 237 -1.05 -4.22 -2.94
C GLN A 237 -0.68 -3.02 -2.07
N ILE A 238 0.33 -3.14 -1.21
CA ILE A 238 0.83 -2.01 -0.41
C ILE A 238 1.32 -0.89 -1.35
N ARG A 239 2.09 -1.22 -2.39
CA ARG A 239 2.52 -0.21 -3.38
C ARG A 239 1.33 0.48 -4.04
N ASP A 240 0.40 -0.29 -4.59
CA ASP A 240 -0.65 0.22 -5.46
C ASP A 240 -1.78 0.91 -4.69
N GLU A 241 -2.17 0.35 -3.55
CA GLU A 241 -3.31 0.79 -2.75
C GLU A 241 -2.88 1.74 -1.63
N ASP A 242 -1.84 1.39 -0.87
CA ASP A 242 -1.44 2.16 0.31
C ASP A 242 -0.47 3.30 -0.10
N HIS A 243 0.45 3.04 -1.03
CA HIS A 243 1.36 4.05 -1.58
C HIS A 243 0.86 4.70 -2.87
N HIS A 244 -0.34 4.34 -3.34
CA HIS A 244 -0.99 4.91 -4.53
C HIS A 244 -0.15 4.77 -5.81
N GLY A 245 0.52 3.62 -5.95
CA GLY A 245 1.43 3.28 -7.05
C GLY A 245 2.82 3.92 -6.94
N ARG A 246 3.11 4.65 -5.85
CA ARG A 246 4.44 5.25 -5.62
C ARG A 246 5.41 4.19 -5.08
N GLY A 247 6.66 4.27 -5.52
CA GLY A 247 7.72 3.38 -5.07
C GLY A 247 7.91 2.12 -5.92
N LYS A 248 8.80 1.23 -5.47
CA LYS A 248 9.16 -0.01 -6.17
C LYS A 248 9.05 -1.20 -5.21
N VAL A 249 8.76 -2.37 -5.79
CA VAL A 249 8.83 -3.65 -5.09
C VAL A 249 10.07 -4.36 -5.59
N ASP A 250 11.09 -4.47 -4.73
CA ASP A 250 12.30 -5.24 -5.03
C ASP A 250 12.23 -6.60 -4.34
N ILE A 251 12.43 -7.67 -5.09
CA ILE A 251 12.39 -9.05 -4.58
C ILE A 251 13.84 -9.50 -4.35
N ILE A 252 14.13 -9.84 -3.10
CA ILE A 252 15.43 -10.28 -2.61
C ILE A 252 15.32 -11.78 -2.30
N ASP A 253 15.76 -12.60 -3.24
CA ASP A 253 15.78 -14.06 -3.10
C ASP A 253 17.20 -14.63 -3.25
N LYS A 254 17.32 -15.97 -3.23
CA LYS A 254 18.62 -16.65 -3.29
C LYS A 254 19.47 -16.33 -4.53
N TYR A 255 18.88 -15.79 -5.59
CA TYR A 255 19.57 -15.43 -6.84
C TYR A 255 19.86 -13.93 -6.96
N SER A 256 19.47 -13.14 -5.96
CA SER A 256 19.69 -11.69 -5.95
C SER A 256 21.17 -11.36 -5.74
N SER A 257 21.59 -10.21 -6.28
CA SER A 257 22.97 -9.74 -6.15
C SER A 257 23.30 -9.39 -4.69
N ASP A 258 24.58 -9.45 -4.32
CA ASP A 258 25.02 -9.02 -2.98
C ASP A 258 24.64 -7.57 -2.68
N VAL A 259 24.55 -6.72 -3.71
CA VAL A 259 24.13 -5.31 -3.59
C VAL A 259 22.66 -5.23 -3.17
N ASP A 260 21.77 -5.99 -3.81
CA ASP A 260 20.34 -5.99 -3.47
C ASP A 260 20.10 -6.58 -2.08
N VAL A 261 20.85 -7.62 -1.72
CA VAL A 261 20.83 -8.22 -0.38
C VAL A 261 21.30 -7.21 0.67
N GLN A 262 22.42 -6.51 0.42
CA GLN A 262 22.92 -5.47 1.31
C GLN A 262 21.95 -4.29 1.43
N LYS A 263 21.25 -3.90 0.36
CA LYS A 263 20.20 -2.88 0.40
C LYS A 263 19.11 -3.24 1.40
N PHE A 264 18.67 -4.50 1.44
CA PHE A 264 17.68 -4.97 2.41
C PHE A 264 18.16 -4.79 3.85
N PHE A 265 19.32 -5.35 4.21
CA PHE A 265 19.82 -5.29 5.60
C PHE A 265 20.24 -3.88 6.04
N THR A 266 20.72 -3.06 5.11
CA THR A 266 20.98 -1.63 5.36
C THR A 266 19.68 -0.87 5.64
N THR A 267 18.63 -1.17 4.89
CA THR A 267 17.30 -0.57 5.10
C THR A 267 16.70 -1.01 6.43
N LEU A 268 16.85 -2.30 6.77
CA LEU A 268 16.46 -2.86 8.06
C LEU A 268 17.28 -2.22 9.20
N GLY A 269 18.53 -1.89 8.94
CA GLY A 269 19.47 -1.24 9.85
C GLY A 269 20.32 -2.22 10.66
N SER A 270 20.27 -3.52 10.37
CA SER A 270 21.07 -4.55 11.05
C SER A 270 21.03 -5.89 10.28
N GLY A 271 22.01 -6.75 10.55
CA GLY A 271 22.03 -8.14 10.08
C GLY A 271 22.70 -8.38 8.73
N SER A 272 22.71 -9.64 8.31
CA SER A 272 23.16 -10.09 6.99
C SER A 272 22.46 -11.41 6.63
N LYS A 273 22.47 -11.77 5.33
CA LYS A 273 21.79 -12.97 4.81
C LYS A 273 22.24 -14.25 5.52
N ASP A 274 23.54 -14.40 5.73
CA ASP A 274 24.12 -15.63 6.30
C ASP A 274 23.74 -15.84 7.77
N LEU A 275 23.44 -14.75 8.48
CA LEU A 275 23.11 -14.78 9.90
C LEU A 275 21.59 -14.93 10.16
N VAL A 276 20.76 -14.93 9.10
CA VAL A 276 19.31 -15.06 9.26
C VAL A 276 19.02 -16.42 9.94
N PRO A 277 18.24 -16.46 11.04
CA PRO A 277 17.92 -17.69 11.74
C PRO A 277 17.31 -18.77 10.83
N GLU A 278 17.56 -20.05 11.14
CA GLU A 278 16.98 -21.18 10.40
C GLU A 278 15.44 -21.25 10.54
N GLU A 279 14.78 -22.00 9.64
CA GLU A 279 13.31 -22.13 9.59
C GLU A 279 12.69 -22.56 10.93
N SER A 280 13.41 -23.33 11.75
CA SER A 280 12.97 -23.79 13.06
C SER A 280 12.69 -22.64 14.04
N ALA A 281 13.34 -21.49 13.85
CA ALA A 281 13.07 -20.28 14.62
C ALA A 281 11.70 -19.66 14.28
N GLY A 282 11.14 -19.96 13.10
CA GLY A 282 9.83 -19.48 12.66
C GLY A 282 8.65 -20.26 13.23
N GLY A 283 8.88 -21.43 13.84
CA GLY A 283 7.81 -22.33 14.32
C GLY A 283 7.03 -23.03 13.20
N ASP A 284 6.07 -23.87 13.58
CA ASP A 284 5.29 -24.70 12.63
C ASP A 284 4.19 -23.91 11.91
N ASP A 285 4.17 -23.98 10.58
CA ASP A 285 3.23 -23.23 9.74
C ASP A 285 1.77 -23.65 9.92
N GLN A 286 1.53 -24.94 10.17
CA GLN A 286 0.17 -25.46 10.29
C GLN A 286 -0.45 -25.05 11.63
N ALA A 287 0.36 -25.06 12.70
CA ALA A 287 -0.01 -24.50 13.99
C ALA A 287 -0.24 -22.99 13.91
N PHE A 288 0.62 -22.27 13.18
CA PHE A 288 0.48 -20.84 12.94
C PHE A 288 -0.87 -20.51 12.26
N GLU A 289 -1.21 -21.20 11.16
CA GLU A 289 -2.49 -21.00 10.45
C GLU A 289 -3.70 -21.24 11.33
N LYS A 290 -3.72 -22.35 12.07
CA LYS A 290 -4.84 -22.72 12.94
C LYS A 290 -5.02 -21.71 14.07
N ASN A 291 -3.94 -21.11 14.55
CA ASN A 291 -4.00 -20.08 15.58
C ASN A 291 -4.52 -18.76 15.01
N GLU A 292 -3.93 -18.27 13.92
CA GLU A 292 -4.31 -17.01 13.26
C GLU A 292 -5.79 -16.97 12.85
N GLU A 293 -6.29 -18.05 12.25
CA GLU A 293 -7.68 -18.11 11.78
C GLU A 293 -8.69 -18.07 12.93
N ASN A 294 -8.34 -18.61 14.11
CA ASN A 294 -9.23 -18.66 15.27
C ASN A 294 -9.16 -17.41 16.14
N VAL A 295 -8.00 -16.77 16.20
CA VAL A 295 -7.71 -15.73 17.20
C VAL A 295 -8.14 -14.33 16.78
N ALA A 296 -8.21 -14.02 15.48
CA ALA A 296 -8.70 -12.71 15.04
C ALA A 296 -10.17 -12.50 15.42
N THR A 297 -10.54 -11.40 16.08
CA THR A 297 -11.91 -11.09 16.48
C THR A 297 -12.35 -9.73 15.98
N LEU A 298 -13.52 -9.66 15.34
CA LEU A 298 -14.17 -8.43 14.91
C LEU A 298 -15.32 -8.10 15.87
N SER A 299 -15.32 -6.91 16.44
CA SER A 299 -16.36 -6.43 17.37
C SER A 299 -16.95 -5.12 16.90
N GLU A 300 -18.28 -5.03 16.88
CA GLU A 300 -19.04 -3.79 16.66
C GLU A 300 -19.11 -2.98 17.95
N VAL A 301 -18.86 -1.68 17.87
CA VAL A 301 -19.01 -0.71 18.96
C VAL A 301 -20.07 0.30 18.54
N SER A 302 -21.24 0.18 19.18
CA SER A 302 -22.48 0.88 18.79
C SER A 302 -23.16 1.55 19.99
N ASP A 303 -23.68 2.76 19.81
CA ASP A 303 -24.50 3.49 20.78
C ASP A 303 -26.01 3.42 20.52
N SER A 304 -26.43 2.67 19.49
CA SER A 304 -27.83 2.52 19.02
C SER A 304 -28.85 2.13 20.09
N THR A 305 -28.40 1.57 21.23
CA THR A 305 -29.27 1.21 22.37
C THR A 305 -29.32 2.28 23.48
N GLY A 306 -28.81 3.50 23.23
CA GLY A 306 -28.70 4.61 24.18
C GLY A 306 -27.44 4.57 25.06
N SER A 307 -26.76 3.43 25.15
CA SER A 307 -25.45 3.26 25.77
C SER A 307 -24.52 2.48 24.83
N VAL A 308 -23.21 2.76 24.88
CA VAL A 308 -22.23 2.13 23.99
C VAL A 308 -22.03 0.68 24.41
N LYS A 309 -22.27 -0.24 23.48
CA LYS A 309 -22.09 -1.69 23.67
C LYS A 309 -21.06 -2.23 22.69
N VAL A 310 -20.37 -3.29 23.13
CA VAL A 310 -19.44 -4.05 22.29
C VAL A 310 -20.09 -5.38 21.97
N LYS A 311 -20.18 -5.71 20.68
CA LYS A 311 -20.76 -6.97 20.20
C LYS A 311 -19.78 -7.68 19.28
N ALA A 312 -19.31 -8.85 19.68
CA ALA A 312 -18.50 -9.70 18.82
C ALA A 312 -19.32 -10.18 17.60
N LEU A 313 -18.73 -10.08 16.42
CA LEU A 313 -19.30 -10.55 15.17
C LEU A 313 -18.84 -11.97 14.85
N GLN A 314 -19.69 -12.69 14.11
CA GLN A 314 -19.43 -14.07 13.73
C GLN A 314 -18.59 -14.16 12.45
N LYS A 315 -17.69 -15.14 12.42
CA LYS A 315 -16.91 -15.51 11.24
C LYS A 315 -17.79 -16.33 10.26
N PRO A 316 -17.43 -16.37 8.95
CA PRO A 316 -16.36 -15.61 8.32
C PRO A 316 -16.71 -14.12 8.21
N TYR A 317 -15.70 -13.26 8.31
CA TYR A 317 -15.93 -11.82 8.20
C TYR A 317 -16.18 -11.41 6.75
N THR A 318 -17.11 -10.50 6.51
CA THR A 318 -17.47 -9.97 5.17
C THR A 318 -17.52 -8.44 5.22
N GLN A 319 -17.20 -7.76 4.12
CA GLN A 319 -17.26 -6.29 4.07
C GLN A 319 -18.66 -5.75 4.43
N ALA A 320 -19.73 -6.49 4.11
CA ALA A 320 -21.10 -6.11 4.42
C ALA A 320 -21.42 -6.02 5.93
N GLN A 321 -20.59 -6.63 6.79
CA GLN A 321 -20.73 -6.49 8.24
C GLN A 321 -20.27 -5.12 8.75
N LEU A 322 -19.44 -4.39 7.99
CA LEU A 322 -18.97 -3.06 8.34
C LEU A 322 -20.01 -2.01 7.89
N LYS A 323 -20.89 -1.62 8.81
CA LYS A 323 -21.94 -0.64 8.54
C LYS A 323 -21.37 0.78 8.64
N PRO A 324 -21.69 1.70 7.69
CA PRO A 324 -21.20 3.07 7.72
C PRO A 324 -21.61 3.86 8.97
N GLN A 325 -22.67 3.45 9.66
CA GLN A 325 -23.22 4.10 10.85
C GLN A 325 -22.52 3.70 12.15
N GLU A 326 -21.63 2.70 12.11
CA GLU A 326 -21.08 2.09 13.31
C GLU A 326 -19.54 2.12 13.29
N THR A 327 -18.93 1.77 14.42
CA THR A 327 -17.48 1.59 14.54
C THR A 327 -17.13 0.15 14.90
N TYR A 328 -15.93 -0.29 14.53
CA TYR A 328 -15.52 -1.68 14.75
C TYR A 328 -14.08 -1.79 15.24
N ILE A 329 -13.81 -2.80 16.05
CA ILE A 329 -12.46 -3.21 16.47
C ILE A 329 -12.18 -4.59 15.89
N LEU A 330 -11.14 -4.69 15.05
CA LEU A 330 -10.56 -5.95 14.61
C LEU A 330 -9.27 -6.20 15.41
N ASP A 331 -9.35 -7.09 16.38
CA ASP A 331 -8.22 -7.55 17.17
C ASP A 331 -7.61 -8.79 16.50
N THR A 332 -6.39 -8.65 16.00
CA THR A 332 -5.68 -9.75 15.31
C THR A 332 -4.73 -10.51 16.22
N VAL A 333 -4.53 -10.04 17.45
CA VAL A 333 -3.65 -10.57 18.52
C VAL A 333 -2.16 -10.66 18.21
N SER A 334 -1.77 -11.11 17.02
CA SER A 334 -0.38 -11.27 16.60
C SER A 334 0.10 -10.16 15.66
N GLY A 335 -0.82 -9.39 15.08
CA GLY A 335 -0.59 -8.15 14.33
C GLY A 335 -1.19 -6.95 15.06
N SER A 336 -1.58 -5.91 14.33
CA SER A 336 -2.16 -4.70 14.92
C SER A 336 -3.64 -4.84 15.33
N ILE A 337 -4.09 -3.99 16.25
CA ILE A 337 -5.51 -3.80 16.57
C ILE A 337 -6.04 -2.72 15.64
N TYR A 338 -6.99 -3.05 14.76
CA TYR A 338 -7.53 -2.09 13.82
C TYR A 338 -8.87 -1.52 14.30
N VAL A 339 -9.01 -0.20 14.27
CA VAL A 339 -10.23 0.52 14.61
C VAL A 339 -10.84 1.09 13.34
N TRP A 340 -11.86 0.43 12.82
CA TRP A 340 -12.57 0.88 11.62
C TRP A 340 -13.66 1.88 11.99
N LEU A 341 -13.69 3.02 11.30
CA LEU A 341 -14.59 4.14 11.59
C LEU A 341 -15.55 4.39 10.43
N GLY A 342 -16.83 4.08 10.65
CA GLY A 342 -17.88 4.38 9.70
C GLY A 342 -17.99 5.88 9.44
N LYS A 343 -18.22 6.26 8.18
CA LYS A 343 -18.38 7.67 7.77
C LYS A 343 -19.53 8.34 8.53
N GLN A 344 -20.61 7.61 8.80
CA GLN A 344 -21.83 8.08 9.45
C GLN A 344 -21.87 7.79 10.96
N ALA A 345 -20.82 7.19 11.54
CA ALA A 345 -20.77 6.88 12.96
C ALA A 345 -20.69 8.12 13.84
N SER A 346 -21.28 8.03 15.04
CA SER A 346 -21.44 9.16 15.96
C SER A 346 -20.09 9.60 16.55
N PRO A 347 -19.89 10.89 16.89
CA PRO A 347 -18.67 11.35 17.56
C PRO A 347 -18.41 10.61 18.88
N LYS A 348 -19.47 10.22 19.57
CA LYS A 348 -19.41 9.45 20.83
C LYS A 348 -18.86 8.05 20.57
N GLU A 349 -19.35 7.35 19.56
CA GLU A 349 -18.84 6.03 19.16
C GLU A 349 -17.38 6.09 18.74
N LYS A 350 -17.00 7.08 17.91
CA LYS A 350 -15.62 7.28 17.45
C LYS A 350 -14.64 7.52 18.61
N THR A 351 -15.08 8.15 19.69
CA THR A 351 -14.27 8.35 20.90
C THR A 351 -14.19 7.07 21.72
N GLU A 352 -15.34 6.43 21.95
CA GLU A 352 -15.43 5.25 22.81
C GLU A 352 -14.73 4.02 22.22
N VAL A 353 -14.82 3.81 20.90
CA VAL A 353 -14.12 2.71 20.21
C VAL A 353 -12.60 2.83 20.36
N MET A 354 -12.07 4.06 20.32
CA MET A 354 -10.64 4.32 20.52
C MET A 354 -10.22 4.02 21.96
N THR A 355 -11.00 4.46 22.95
CA THR A 355 -10.76 4.15 24.36
C THR A 355 -10.75 2.65 24.60
N LYS A 356 -11.73 1.92 24.05
CA LYS A 356 -11.81 0.46 24.17
C LYS A 356 -10.65 -0.26 23.50
N ALA A 357 -10.20 0.20 22.32
CA ALA A 357 -9.04 -0.37 21.65
C ALA A 357 -7.74 -0.16 22.46
N GLN A 358 -7.56 1.02 23.08
CA GLN A 358 -6.42 1.29 23.97
C GLN A 358 -6.47 0.45 25.25
N GLN A 359 -7.65 0.29 25.85
CA GLN A 359 -7.84 -0.62 26.99
C GLN A 359 -7.55 -2.07 26.62
N LEU A 360 -7.95 -2.49 25.42
CA LEU A 360 -7.65 -3.82 24.90
C LEU A 360 -6.14 -4.01 24.80
N LEU A 361 -5.42 -3.07 24.18
CA LEU A 361 -3.96 -3.07 24.06
C LEU A 361 -3.27 -3.18 25.43
N ALA A 362 -3.74 -2.44 26.43
CA ALA A 362 -3.15 -2.44 27.78
C ALA A 362 -3.50 -3.68 28.63
N SER A 363 -4.62 -4.35 28.35
CA SER A 363 -5.14 -5.43 29.19
C SER A 363 -4.63 -6.83 28.81
N LYS A 364 -4.17 -7.02 27.56
CA LYS A 364 -3.59 -8.30 27.13
C LYS A 364 -2.07 -8.17 26.96
N ASN A 365 -1.37 -9.29 27.12
CA ASN A 365 0.07 -9.39 26.88
C ASN A 365 0.39 -9.50 25.38
N TYR A 366 0.07 -8.44 24.62
CA TYR A 366 0.39 -8.39 23.20
C TYR A 366 1.89 -8.25 22.96
N PRO A 367 2.40 -8.75 21.82
CA PRO A 367 3.75 -8.43 21.39
C PRO A 367 4.02 -6.93 21.28
N SER A 368 5.30 -6.53 21.42
CA SER A 368 5.76 -5.13 21.39
C SER A 368 5.37 -4.37 20.12
N TRP A 369 5.24 -5.06 18.99
CA TRP A 369 4.89 -4.48 17.69
C TRP A 369 3.40 -4.19 17.51
N VAL A 370 2.53 -4.68 18.41
CA VAL A 370 1.08 -4.49 18.29
C VAL A 370 0.72 -3.05 18.64
N GLN A 371 0.05 -2.39 17.72
CA GLN A 371 -0.42 -1.01 17.89
C GLN A 371 -1.91 -0.87 17.52
N VAL A 372 -2.53 0.21 18.01
CA VAL A 372 -3.89 0.58 17.62
C VAL A 372 -3.83 1.42 16.34
N VAL A 373 -4.36 0.88 15.24
CA VAL A 373 -4.38 1.52 13.93
C VAL A 373 -5.79 2.01 13.61
N LYS A 374 -5.95 3.32 13.42
CA LYS A 374 -7.23 3.94 13.04
C LYS A 374 -7.43 3.86 11.54
N ILE A 375 -8.58 3.34 11.11
CA ILE A 375 -8.95 3.17 9.70
C ILE A 375 -10.27 3.89 9.43
N PRO A 376 -10.24 5.11 8.87
CA PRO A 376 -11.42 5.71 8.27
C PRO A 376 -12.02 4.81 7.17
N GLN A 377 -13.35 4.73 7.09
CA GLN A 377 -14.02 4.02 6.01
C GLN A 377 -13.61 4.58 4.63
N GLY A 378 -13.21 3.69 3.73
CA GLY A 378 -12.71 4.00 2.38
C GLY A 378 -11.19 4.20 2.31
N THR A 379 -10.47 4.09 3.43
CA THR A 379 -9.00 4.14 3.47
C THR A 379 -8.43 2.86 4.07
N GLU A 380 -9.10 1.74 3.86
CA GLU A 380 -8.69 0.46 4.42
C GLU A 380 -7.39 -0.02 3.75
N PRO A 381 -6.33 -0.35 4.52
CA PRO A 381 -5.07 -0.81 3.96
C PRO A 381 -5.14 -2.28 3.53
N ALA A 382 -4.28 -2.69 2.60
CA ALA A 382 -4.24 -4.06 2.08
C ALA A 382 -4.17 -5.13 3.18
N ILE A 383 -3.39 -4.86 4.23
CA ILE A 383 -3.20 -5.75 5.37
C ILE A 383 -4.48 -5.96 6.21
N PHE A 384 -5.39 -4.98 6.26
CA PHE A 384 -6.67 -5.10 6.96
C PHE A 384 -7.67 -5.91 6.14
N LYS A 385 -7.73 -5.66 4.82
CA LYS A 385 -8.68 -6.30 3.91
C LYS A 385 -8.57 -7.83 3.93
N GLN A 386 -7.36 -8.38 4.15
CA GLN A 386 -7.11 -9.83 4.20
C GLN A 386 -7.98 -10.61 5.19
N TYR A 387 -8.52 -9.96 6.23
CA TYR A 387 -9.33 -10.60 7.26
C TYR A 387 -10.80 -10.79 6.85
N PHE A 388 -11.21 -10.23 5.72
CA PHE A 388 -12.57 -10.31 5.19
C PHE A 388 -12.60 -11.19 3.95
N THR A 389 -13.57 -12.10 3.85
CA THR A 389 -13.79 -13.00 2.69
C THR A 389 -14.07 -12.26 1.38
N THR A 390 -14.71 -11.11 1.46
CA THR A 390 -15.10 -10.32 0.29
C THR A 390 -14.73 -8.87 0.56
N TRP A 391 -14.04 -8.23 -0.39
CA TRP A 391 -13.65 -6.83 -0.27
C TRP A 391 -13.65 -6.13 -1.63
N ARG A 392 -14.56 -5.17 -1.82
CA ARG A 392 -14.68 -4.38 -3.06
C ARG A 392 -14.24 -2.95 -2.80
N ASP A 393 -13.25 -2.47 -3.57
CA ASP A 393 -12.85 -1.06 -3.54
C ASP A 393 -13.82 -0.19 -4.34
N THR A 394 -14.09 1.01 -3.84
CA THR A 394 -14.97 1.99 -4.49
C THR A 394 -14.38 2.47 -5.81
N GLY A 395 -15.11 2.30 -6.92
CA GLY A 395 -14.69 2.74 -8.26
C GLY A 395 -14.16 1.63 -9.19
N MET A 396 -14.08 0.37 -8.72
CA MET A 396 -13.77 -0.77 -9.60
C MET A 396 -15.05 -1.37 -10.20
N SER A 397 -15.06 -1.62 -11.51
CA SER A 397 -16.17 -2.29 -12.23
C SER A 397 -16.34 -3.77 -11.84
N HIS A 398 -15.35 -4.35 -11.17
CA HIS A 398 -15.35 -5.74 -10.74
C HIS A 398 -15.01 -5.89 -9.26
N SER A 399 -15.71 -6.80 -8.59
CA SER A 399 -15.43 -7.18 -7.21
C SER A 399 -14.12 -7.94 -7.10
N ARG A 400 -13.16 -7.44 -6.31
CA ARG A 400 -12.02 -8.25 -5.87
C ARG A 400 -12.49 -9.12 -4.70
N LEU A 401 -12.14 -10.40 -4.71
CA LEU A 401 -12.47 -11.32 -3.62
C LEU A 401 -11.22 -11.50 -2.78
N VAL A 402 -11.40 -11.42 -1.46
CA VAL A 402 -10.37 -11.74 -0.48
C VAL A 402 -10.80 -13.03 0.23
N ARG A 403 -10.80 -14.15 -0.51
CA ARG A 403 -11.11 -15.54 -0.07
C ARG A 403 -12.56 -16.06 0.05
N SER A 404 -12.62 -17.38 -0.16
CA SER A 404 -13.71 -18.31 -0.51
C SER A 404 -14.77 -18.53 0.60
N VAL A 405 -15.98 -19.08 0.41
CA VAL A 405 -16.58 -20.03 -0.55
C VAL A 405 -18.06 -19.64 -0.72
N GLY A 406 -18.61 -19.74 -1.93
CA GLY A 406 -20.06 -19.60 -2.13
C GLY A 406 -20.51 -19.47 -3.58
N ASN A 407 -20.21 -20.46 -4.43
CA ASN A 407 -21.19 -20.94 -5.41
C ASN A 407 -20.74 -22.29 -5.97
N GLU A 408 -21.47 -23.34 -5.63
CA GLU A 408 -21.38 -24.63 -6.28
C GLU A 408 -22.09 -24.52 -7.62
N ASN A 409 -21.30 -24.49 -8.71
CA ASN A 409 -21.56 -25.23 -9.94
C ASN A 409 -20.46 -24.90 -10.96
N ALA A 410 -19.69 -25.94 -11.34
CA ALA A 410 -18.44 -25.97 -12.14
C ALA A 410 -17.15 -25.52 -11.42
N LYS A 411 -16.61 -26.35 -10.51
CA LYS A 411 -15.25 -26.16 -9.96
C LYS A 411 -14.20 -26.65 -10.98
N ASN A 412 -13.53 -25.71 -11.64
CA ASN A 412 -12.29 -25.98 -12.35
C ASN A 412 -11.16 -26.18 -11.31
N ASN A 413 -10.33 -27.22 -11.47
CA ASN A 413 -9.23 -27.52 -10.56
C ASN A 413 -7.88 -27.33 -11.26
N LEU A 414 -6.98 -26.55 -10.68
CA LEU A 414 -5.60 -26.41 -11.17
C LEU A 414 -4.68 -27.32 -10.36
N TYR A 415 -3.70 -27.92 -11.03
CA TYR A 415 -2.71 -28.81 -10.45
C TYR A 415 -1.31 -28.41 -10.93
N GLU A 416 -0.36 -28.35 -10.01
CA GLU A 416 1.07 -28.31 -10.32
C GLU A 416 1.56 -29.73 -10.63
N VAL A 417 2.35 -29.87 -11.69
CA VAL A 417 2.88 -31.16 -12.13
C VAL A 417 4.27 -31.37 -11.55
N ASN A 418 4.38 -32.30 -10.62
CA ASN A 418 5.64 -32.70 -10.04
C ASN A 418 6.22 -33.89 -10.81
N ILE A 419 7.34 -33.68 -11.50
CA ILE A 419 8.00 -34.71 -12.31
C ILE A 419 9.32 -35.11 -11.66
N VAL A 420 9.34 -36.30 -11.07
CA VAL A 420 10.58 -36.89 -10.52
C VAL A 420 11.33 -37.63 -11.62
N ASN A 421 10.63 -38.40 -12.44
CA ASN A 421 11.15 -39.04 -13.65
C ASN A 421 10.00 -39.40 -14.62
N HIS A 422 10.31 -39.98 -15.78
CA HIS A 422 9.33 -40.30 -16.82
C HIS A 422 8.19 -41.25 -16.39
N ASN A 423 8.37 -41.99 -15.29
CA ASN A 423 7.38 -42.92 -14.72
C ASN A 423 6.80 -42.46 -13.38
N SER A 424 7.28 -41.34 -12.83
CA SER A 424 6.88 -40.82 -11.52
C SER A 424 6.48 -39.35 -11.69
N ILE A 425 5.19 -39.18 -11.99
CA ILE A 425 4.50 -37.89 -12.15
C ILE A 425 3.41 -37.85 -11.09
N SER A 426 3.37 -36.80 -10.29
CA SER A 426 2.32 -36.55 -9.30
C SER A 426 1.73 -35.15 -9.48
N PHE A 427 0.51 -34.98 -9.00
CA PHE A 427 -0.28 -33.77 -9.21
C PHE A 427 -0.63 -33.15 -7.86
N GLU A 428 -0.14 -31.95 -7.61
CA GLU A 428 -0.48 -31.21 -6.40
C GLU A 428 -1.60 -30.23 -6.71
N LYS A 429 -2.77 -30.44 -6.10
CA LYS A 429 -3.93 -29.57 -6.32
C LYS A 429 -3.68 -28.19 -5.72
N ILE A 430 -3.87 -27.16 -6.53
CA ILE A 430 -3.85 -25.77 -6.12
C ILE A 430 -5.30 -25.35 -5.80
N PRO A 431 -5.67 -25.23 -4.51
CA PRO A 431 -7.07 -25.01 -4.12
C PRO A 431 -7.60 -23.64 -4.52
N GLU A 432 -6.72 -22.63 -4.64
CA GLU A 432 -7.06 -21.27 -5.02
C GLU A 432 -5.95 -20.73 -5.94
N TYR A 433 -6.31 -20.38 -7.17
CA TYR A 433 -5.34 -19.95 -8.19
C TYR A 433 -5.79 -18.68 -8.92
N ASN A 434 -4.79 -17.91 -9.37
CA ASN A 434 -4.92 -16.81 -10.31
C ASN A 434 -3.84 -16.98 -11.40
N GLN A 435 -3.80 -16.10 -12.40
CA GLN A 435 -2.82 -16.21 -13.50
C GLN A 435 -1.36 -16.31 -13.02
N GLY A 436 -1.03 -15.67 -11.90
CA GLY A 436 0.32 -15.71 -11.31
C GLY A 436 0.71 -17.05 -10.69
N ALA A 437 -0.22 -18.01 -10.57
CA ALA A 437 0.11 -19.39 -10.20
C ALA A 437 0.83 -20.14 -11.35
N LEU A 438 0.68 -19.70 -12.61
CA LEU A 438 1.26 -20.34 -13.78
C LEU A 438 2.72 -19.91 -13.95
N LEU A 439 3.64 -20.58 -13.27
CA LEU A 439 5.08 -20.32 -13.39
C LEU A 439 5.58 -20.64 -14.79
N ASP A 440 6.28 -19.70 -15.45
CA ASP A 440 6.81 -19.85 -16.81
C ASP A 440 7.87 -20.95 -16.96
N THR A 441 8.43 -21.45 -15.86
CA THR A 441 9.36 -22.60 -15.83
C THR A 441 8.68 -23.96 -15.62
N GLU A 442 7.37 -23.97 -15.40
CA GLU A 442 6.63 -25.17 -14.97
C GLU A 442 5.53 -25.59 -15.96
N VAL A 443 4.96 -26.76 -15.69
CA VAL A 443 3.81 -27.31 -16.41
C VAL A 443 2.67 -27.48 -15.41
N PHE A 444 1.47 -27.06 -15.79
CA PHE A 444 0.27 -27.14 -14.97
C PHE A 444 -0.83 -27.89 -15.68
N VAL A 445 -1.72 -28.50 -14.91
CA VAL A 445 -2.93 -29.15 -15.43
C VAL A 445 -4.16 -28.41 -14.89
N LEU A 446 -5.00 -27.91 -15.79
CA LEU A 446 -6.30 -27.35 -15.47
C LEU A 446 -7.39 -28.35 -15.88
N GLN A 447 -8.02 -28.96 -14.89
CA GLN A 447 -9.19 -29.80 -15.07
C GLN A 447 -10.46 -28.94 -15.10
N MET A 448 -11.21 -29.01 -16.19
CA MET A 448 -12.54 -28.43 -16.35
C MET A 448 -13.58 -29.56 -16.47
N ALA A 449 -14.86 -29.22 -16.62
CA ALA A 449 -15.94 -30.20 -16.62
C ALA A 449 -15.80 -31.27 -17.72
N ASN A 450 -15.40 -30.88 -18.94
CA ASN A 450 -15.30 -31.78 -20.09
C ASN A 450 -13.89 -31.86 -20.70
N ASP A 451 -13.00 -30.93 -20.33
CA ASP A 451 -11.70 -30.73 -20.95
C ASP A 451 -10.59 -30.71 -19.89
N VAL A 452 -9.40 -31.16 -20.28
CA VAL A 452 -8.17 -30.97 -19.50
C VAL A 452 -7.20 -30.13 -20.32
N TYR A 453 -6.74 -29.02 -19.75
CA TYR A 453 -5.70 -28.20 -20.36
C TYR A 453 -4.37 -28.47 -19.69
N ILE A 454 -3.33 -28.74 -20.48
CA ILE A 454 -1.95 -28.84 -20.00
C ILE A 454 -1.24 -27.56 -20.38
N TRP A 455 -1.09 -26.64 -19.43
CA TRP A 455 -0.41 -25.38 -19.66
C TRP A 455 1.10 -25.54 -19.54
N ILE A 456 1.83 -25.00 -20.50
CA ILE A 456 3.27 -25.18 -20.67
C ILE A 456 3.94 -23.81 -20.60
N GLY A 457 4.71 -23.60 -19.55
CA GLY A 457 5.51 -22.41 -19.36
C GLY A 457 6.54 -22.20 -20.48
N LYS A 458 6.76 -20.94 -20.84
CA LYS A 458 7.65 -20.52 -21.93
C LYS A 458 9.11 -20.91 -21.67
N GLU A 459 9.53 -20.94 -20.42
CA GLU A 459 10.87 -21.28 -19.94
C GLU A 459 10.93 -22.68 -19.32
N ALA A 460 9.85 -23.47 -19.40
CA ALA A 460 9.86 -24.85 -18.94
C ALA A 460 10.94 -25.66 -19.67
N ASP A 461 11.71 -26.46 -18.93
CA ASP A 461 12.85 -27.17 -19.50
C ASP A 461 12.41 -28.18 -20.59
N LEU A 462 13.37 -28.58 -21.44
CA LEU A 462 13.12 -29.50 -22.55
C LEU A 462 12.64 -30.88 -22.08
N TYR A 463 12.98 -31.29 -20.86
CA TYR A 463 12.58 -32.58 -20.31
C TYR A 463 11.09 -32.58 -19.96
N LYS A 464 10.60 -31.56 -19.26
CA LYS A 464 9.17 -31.35 -18.96
C LYS A 464 8.33 -31.26 -20.25
N ARG A 465 8.81 -30.52 -21.27
CA ARG A 465 8.12 -30.39 -22.57
C ARG A 465 7.99 -31.71 -23.34
N LYS A 466 8.95 -32.63 -23.20
CA LYS A 466 8.88 -33.96 -23.81
C LYS A 466 7.90 -34.88 -23.11
N LEU A 467 7.57 -34.61 -21.85
CA LEU A 467 6.69 -35.45 -21.03
C LEU A 467 5.21 -35.05 -21.07
N ILE A 468 4.80 -34.06 -21.85
CA ILE A 468 3.40 -33.61 -21.93
C ILE A 468 2.43 -34.77 -22.19
N THR A 469 2.79 -35.71 -23.07
CA THR A 469 1.98 -36.91 -23.34
C THR A 469 1.92 -37.86 -22.15
N ASN A 470 3.01 -38.02 -21.39
CA ASN A 470 3.05 -38.84 -20.18
C ASN A 470 2.22 -38.20 -19.06
N ILE A 471 2.32 -36.88 -18.89
CA ILE A 471 1.54 -36.08 -17.93
C ILE A 471 0.05 -36.23 -18.23
N ALA A 472 -0.35 -36.07 -19.50
CA ALA A 472 -1.73 -36.28 -19.94
C ALA A 472 -2.26 -37.66 -19.52
N LYS A 473 -1.51 -38.72 -19.86
CA LYS A 473 -1.89 -40.11 -19.56
C LYS A 473 -1.97 -40.37 -18.05
N ALA A 474 -1.00 -39.88 -17.29
CA ALA A 474 -0.96 -40.04 -15.84
C ALA A 474 -2.15 -39.35 -15.17
N PHE A 475 -2.47 -38.11 -15.59
CA PHE A 475 -3.58 -37.35 -15.00
C PHE A 475 -4.94 -37.95 -15.33
N ILE A 476 -5.16 -38.38 -16.59
CA ILE A 476 -6.39 -39.09 -16.97
C ILE A 476 -6.55 -40.38 -16.16
N GLY A 477 -5.45 -41.11 -15.95
CA GLY A 477 -5.44 -42.31 -15.12
C GLY A 477 -5.88 -42.05 -13.66
N GLU A 478 -5.57 -40.87 -13.11
CA GLU A 478 -5.91 -40.49 -11.73
C GLU A 478 -7.39 -40.09 -11.56
N ILE A 479 -7.98 -39.43 -12.56
CA ILE A 479 -9.35 -38.88 -12.48
C ILE A 479 -10.44 -39.79 -13.09
N GLY A 480 -10.06 -40.79 -13.89
CA GLY A 480 -10.98 -41.71 -14.58
C GLY A 480 -11.42 -41.23 -15.98
N ASN A 481 -11.77 -42.18 -16.86
CA ASN A 481 -12.00 -42.00 -18.31
C ASN A 481 -13.30 -41.24 -18.71
N SER A 482 -13.69 -40.18 -18.01
CA SER A 482 -14.90 -39.39 -18.31
C SER A 482 -14.66 -38.10 -19.12
N ILE A 483 -13.41 -37.80 -19.48
CA ILE A 483 -12.99 -36.55 -20.13
C ILE A 483 -12.84 -36.74 -21.64
N GLN A 484 -13.30 -35.75 -22.42
CA GLN A 484 -13.40 -35.86 -23.88
C GLN A 484 -12.14 -35.40 -24.61
N ASP A 485 -11.41 -34.40 -24.08
CA ASP A 485 -10.23 -33.85 -24.76
C ASP A 485 -9.12 -33.41 -23.80
N VAL A 486 -7.86 -33.53 -24.25
CA VAL A 486 -6.66 -33.01 -23.56
C VAL A 486 -5.94 -32.03 -24.46
N VAL A 487 -5.96 -30.77 -24.07
CA VAL A 487 -5.48 -29.66 -24.88
C VAL A 487 -4.15 -29.12 -24.31
N PRO A 488 -3.01 -29.31 -24.99
CA PRO A 488 -1.77 -28.64 -24.61
C PRO A 488 -1.86 -27.14 -24.95
N VAL A 489 -1.54 -26.29 -23.98
CA VAL A 489 -1.59 -24.83 -24.08
C VAL A 489 -0.20 -24.27 -23.84
N LYS A 490 0.32 -23.46 -24.75
CA LYS A 490 1.59 -22.75 -24.54
C LYS A 490 1.33 -21.42 -23.88
N GLN A 491 2.23 -20.98 -23.00
CA GLN A 491 2.19 -19.64 -22.42
C GLN A 491 2.08 -18.57 -23.51
N GLY A 492 1.14 -17.64 -23.34
CA GLY A 492 0.82 -16.57 -24.29
C GLY A 492 -0.07 -16.99 -25.46
N MET A 493 -0.47 -18.27 -25.53
CA MET A 493 -1.40 -18.82 -26.53
C MET A 493 -2.61 -19.48 -25.85
N GLU A 494 -3.01 -18.97 -24.68
CA GLU A 494 -4.10 -19.51 -23.90
C GLU A 494 -5.47 -19.29 -24.59
N PRO A 495 -6.27 -20.34 -24.80
CA PRO A 495 -7.59 -20.18 -25.41
C PRO A 495 -8.55 -19.45 -24.45
N PRO A 496 -9.60 -18.79 -24.96
CA PRO A 496 -10.56 -18.05 -24.12
C PRO A 496 -11.17 -18.88 -22.99
N GLN A 497 -11.44 -20.17 -23.22
CA GLN A 497 -11.96 -21.09 -22.23
C GLN A 497 -11.00 -21.29 -21.06
N PHE A 498 -9.70 -21.43 -21.36
CA PHE A 498 -8.65 -21.51 -20.34
C PHE A 498 -8.57 -20.20 -19.56
N ILE A 499 -8.50 -19.07 -20.26
CA ILE A 499 -8.42 -17.73 -19.64
C ILE A 499 -9.59 -17.50 -18.67
N ASN A 500 -10.81 -17.85 -19.07
CA ASN A 500 -12.02 -17.69 -18.26
C ASN A 500 -12.02 -18.55 -16.97
N ALA A 501 -11.16 -19.57 -16.88
CA ALA A 501 -10.97 -20.35 -15.67
C ALA A 501 -10.26 -19.56 -14.56
N PHE A 502 -9.48 -18.54 -14.93
CA PHE A 502 -8.71 -17.71 -14.03
C PHE A 502 -9.41 -16.38 -13.81
N ARG A 503 -9.54 -15.96 -12.54
CA ARG A 503 -10.14 -14.67 -12.22
C ARG A 503 -9.12 -13.55 -12.48
N ASN A 504 -9.54 -12.49 -13.18
CA ASN A 504 -8.75 -11.29 -13.48
C ASN A 504 -7.48 -11.57 -14.30
N TRP A 505 -7.60 -12.35 -15.38
CA TRP A 505 -6.50 -12.56 -16.33
C TRP A 505 -6.06 -11.24 -16.99
N ASP A 506 -4.78 -10.94 -16.91
CA ASP A 506 -4.11 -9.81 -17.57
C ASP A 506 -3.31 -10.35 -18.77
N SER A 507 -3.78 -10.04 -19.99
CA SER A 507 -3.14 -10.46 -21.23
C SER A 507 -1.71 -9.94 -21.37
N ASP A 508 -1.38 -8.84 -20.69
CA ASP A 508 -0.08 -8.17 -20.79
C ASP A 508 0.86 -8.53 -19.63
N MET A 509 0.43 -9.37 -18.68
CA MET A 509 1.22 -9.71 -17.47
C MET A 509 2.64 -10.16 -17.83
N TRP A 510 2.76 -11.10 -18.77
CA TRP A 510 4.06 -11.63 -19.20
C TRP A 510 4.92 -10.61 -19.96
N LEU A 511 4.29 -9.68 -20.68
CA LEU A 511 4.97 -8.59 -21.36
C LEU A 511 5.53 -7.59 -20.34
N LYS A 512 4.74 -7.25 -19.32
CA LYS A 512 5.13 -6.35 -18.22
C LYS A 512 6.31 -6.93 -17.43
N ILE A 513 6.24 -8.22 -17.09
CA ILE A 513 7.32 -8.93 -16.38
C ILE A 513 8.61 -8.94 -17.23
N ARG A 514 8.50 -9.25 -18.53
CA ARG A 514 9.66 -9.24 -19.43
C ARG A 514 10.27 -7.85 -19.56
N ARG A 515 9.47 -6.81 -19.79
CA ARG A 515 9.95 -5.43 -19.87
C ARG A 515 10.69 -5.02 -18.60
N TYR A 516 10.15 -5.36 -17.44
CA TYR A 516 10.82 -5.12 -16.16
C TYR A 516 12.17 -5.86 -16.08
N GLN A 517 12.24 -7.12 -16.51
CA GLN A 517 13.49 -7.88 -16.54
C GLN A 517 14.52 -7.29 -17.53
N GLU A 518 14.08 -6.91 -18.73
CA GLU A 518 14.93 -6.30 -19.77
C GLU A 518 15.47 -4.93 -19.35
N GLU A 519 14.62 -4.08 -18.76
CA GLU A 519 15.01 -2.79 -18.17
C GLU A 519 16.03 -2.99 -17.04
N ARG A 520 15.80 -3.98 -16.17
CA ARG A 520 16.73 -4.32 -15.09
C ARG A 520 18.08 -4.78 -15.65
N GLU A 521 18.10 -5.65 -16.65
CA GLU A 521 19.35 -6.08 -17.30
C GLU A 521 20.07 -4.95 -18.03
N MET A 522 19.34 -4.01 -18.66
CA MET A 522 19.95 -2.83 -19.28
C MET A 522 20.62 -1.94 -18.25
N VAL A 523 19.99 -1.72 -17.10
CA VAL A 523 20.59 -0.97 -15.99
C VAL A 523 21.85 -1.67 -15.46
N LEU A 524 21.82 -3.01 -15.32
CA LEU A 524 22.97 -3.79 -14.89
C LEU A 524 24.12 -3.73 -15.91
N ARG A 525 23.85 -3.89 -17.21
CA ARG A 525 24.86 -3.75 -18.28
C ARG A 525 25.47 -2.35 -18.32
N ASN A 526 24.67 -1.30 -18.16
CA ASN A 526 25.17 0.07 -18.14
C ASN A 526 26.05 0.35 -16.91
N ASN A 527 25.74 -0.27 -15.76
CA ASN A 527 26.58 -0.19 -14.57
C ASN A 527 27.90 -0.96 -14.72
N GLU A 528 27.89 -2.12 -15.40
CA GLU A 528 29.12 -2.86 -15.73
C GLU A 528 30.02 -2.09 -16.70
N ILE A 529 29.45 -1.46 -17.74
CA ILE A 529 30.20 -0.60 -18.68
C ILE A 529 30.76 0.63 -17.97
N GLY A 530 29.96 1.24 -17.08
CA GLY A 530 30.41 2.36 -16.24
C GLY A 530 31.58 1.97 -15.34
N ASN A 531 31.53 0.78 -14.72
CA ASN A 531 32.64 0.24 -13.93
C ASN A 531 33.86 -0.09 -14.80
N PHE A 532 33.69 -0.61 -16.01
CA PHE A 532 34.80 -0.91 -16.92
C PHE A 532 35.52 0.38 -17.38
N GLN A 533 34.78 1.44 -17.70
CA GLN A 533 35.36 2.75 -18.02
C GLN A 533 36.02 3.41 -16.81
N PHE A 534 35.48 3.20 -15.60
CA PHE A 534 36.11 3.67 -14.36
C PHE A 534 37.44 2.94 -14.09
N TYR A 535 37.52 1.63 -14.37
CA TYR A 535 38.74 0.84 -14.27
C TYR A 535 39.80 1.21 -15.32
N GLU A 536 39.42 1.58 -16.54
CA GLU A 536 40.37 2.12 -17.55
C GLU A 536 40.85 3.54 -17.24
N PHE A 537 40.02 4.35 -16.56
CA PHE A 537 40.39 5.71 -16.13
C PHE A 537 41.33 5.72 -14.92
N ILE A 538 41.33 4.67 -14.10
CA ILE A 538 42.24 4.53 -12.94
C ILE A 538 43.59 3.89 -13.35
N ASN A 539 43.64 3.19 -14.48
CA ASN A 539 44.84 2.46 -14.94
C ASN A 539 45.59 3.13 -16.13
N ASN A 540 45.16 4.31 -16.57
CA ASN A 540 45.91 5.23 -17.43
C ASN A 540 46.24 6.51 -16.66
#